data_AF-A0A4Y2JVI9-F1
#
_entry.id   AF-A0A4Y2JVI9-F1
#
_cell.length_a   1.000
_cell.length_b   1.000
_cell.length_c   1.000
_cell.angle_alpha   90.00
_cell.angle_beta   90.00
_cell.angle_gamma   90.00
#
_symmetry.space_group_name_H-M   'P 1'
#
loop_
_entity.id
_entity.type
_entity.pdbx_description
1 polymer ?
#
loop_
_entity_poly.entity_id
_entity_poly.type
_entity_poly.pdbx_seq_one_letter_code
_entity_poly.pdbx_strand_id
1 'polypeptide(L)'
;MHLFKEKGIRGGVAMISHRFASANNPHLPNYDATNSYIMYWDANNLYGWVMSQHLPTHVFSWTPEHVDYLNIPDDSDIGYILEVDLEYPPELHHLHSCYRVAPEKTTERYSEYSPMLRKLFLNYICQNVNLPKN
;
A
#
# COMPACT_ATOMS: atom_id res chain seq x y z
N MET A 1 12.95 -5.76 20.45
CA MET A 1 11.63 -6.14 19.90
C MET A 1 10.61 -4.98 19.86
N HIS A 2 10.56 -4.06 20.84
CA HIS A 2 9.72 -2.85 20.73
C HIS A 2 10.01 -2.04 19.46
N LEU A 3 11.29 -1.67 19.27
CA LEU A 3 11.76 -0.96 18.07
C LEU A 3 11.46 -1.70 16.77
N PHE A 4 11.52 -3.04 16.79
CA PHE A 4 11.20 -3.87 15.62
C PHE A 4 9.72 -3.71 15.24
N LYS A 5 8.81 -3.78 16.23
CA LYS A 5 7.38 -3.55 16.00
C LYS A 5 7.09 -2.12 15.53
N GLU A 6 7.69 -1.11 16.17
CA GLU A 6 7.51 0.30 15.75
C GLU A 6 7.98 0.55 14.32
N LYS A 7 9.10 -0.05 13.90
CA LYS A 7 9.58 0.00 12.52
C LYS A 7 8.61 -0.66 11.53
N GLY A 8 7.79 -1.61 11.98
CA GLY A 8 6.78 -2.29 11.17
C GLY A 8 5.43 -1.55 11.07
N ILE A 9 5.13 -0.61 11.98
CA ILE A 9 3.85 0.11 11.98
C ILE A 9 3.72 0.95 10.70
N ARG A 10 2.56 0.83 10.03
CA ARG A 10 2.17 1.60 8.85
C ARG A 10 0.79 2.21 9.06
N GLY A 11 0.49 3.28 8.31
CA GLY A 11 -0.84 3.85 8.24
C GLY A 11 -1.73 3.14 7.22
N GLY A 12 -2.86 3.76 6.89
CA GLY A 12 -3.75 3.26 5.84
C GLY A 12 -3.07 3.22 4.47
N VAL A 13 -3.44 2.24 3.65
CA VAL A 13 -2.97 2.12 2.27
C VAL A 13 -3.75 3.10 1.40
N ALA A 14 -3.04 4.05 0.78
CA ALA A 14 -3.59 4.97 -0.22
C ALA A 14 -2.81 4.80 -1.52
N MET A 15 -3.49 4.37 -2.58
CA MET A 15 -2.88 4.07 -3.88
C MET A 15 -3.82 4.39 -5.02
N ILE A 16 -3.23 4.83 -6.14
CA ILE A 16 -3.92 5.01 -7.42
C ILE A 16 -3.25 4.06 -8.42
N SER A 17 -3.89 2.93 -8.70
CA SER A 17 -3.41 1.94 -9.68
C SER A 17 -3.75 2.35 -11.12
N HIS A 18 -4.91 2.99 -11.31
CA HIS A 18 -5.37 3.48 -12.60
C HIS A 18 -5.66 4.98 -12.52
N ARG A 19 -4.99 5.79 -13.34
CA ARG A 19 -5.01 7.27 -13.22
C ARG A 19 -6.34 7.92 -13.61
N PHE A 20 -7.08 7.30 -14.53
CA PHE A 20 -8.33 7.86 -15.03
C PHE A 20 -9.26 6.74 -15.49
N ALA A 21 -10.43 6.63 -14.90
CA ALA A 21 -11.50 5.74 -15.37
C ALA A 21 -12.77 6.57 -15.59
N SER A 22 -13.50 6.25 -16.65
CA SER A 22 -14.83 6.81 -16.91
C SER A 22 -15.81 5.66 -17.08
N ALA A 23 -16.98 5.77 -16.45
CA ALA A 23 -18.09 4.87 -16.73
C ALA A 23 -18.68 5.20 -18.10
N ASN A 24 -19.33 4.21 -18.72
CA ASN A 24 -20.09 4.37 -19.95
C ASN A 24 -21.39 3.57 -19.81
N ASN A 25 -22.49 4.20 -19.39
CA ASN A 25 -23.76 3.52 -19.19
C ASN A 25 -24.94 4.39 -19.65
N PRO A 26 -26.14 3.81 -19.84
CA PRO A 26 -27.29 4.51 -20.42
C PRO A 26 -27.75 5.77 -19.67
N HIS A 27 -27.26 5.99 -18.44
CA HIS A 27 -27.58 7.18 -17.66
C HIS A 27 -26.67 8.39 -17.98
N LEU A 28 -25.66 8.23 -18.84
CA LEU A 28 -24.72 9.28 -19.21
C LEU A 28 -25.02 9.87 -20.60
N PRO A 29 -24.75 11.18 -20.83
CA PRO A 29 -25.10 11.86 -22.09
C PRO A 29 -24.44 11.30 -23.36
N ASN A 30 -23.25 10.70 -23.24
CA ASN A 30 -22.43 10.24 -24.38
C ASN A 30 -22.34 8.70 -24.44
N TYR A 31 -23.41 8.00 -24.06
CA TYR A 31 -23.45 6.54 -24.06
C TYR A 31 -23.28 5.94 -25.46
N ASP A 32 -22.40 4.94 -25.59
CA ASP A 32 -22.32 4.03 -26.73
C ASP A 32 -22.66 2.58 -26.32
N ALA A 33 -22.65 1.61 -27.22
CA ALA A 33 -23.03 0.22 -26.89
C ALA A 33 -22.10 -0.50 -25.88
N THR A 34 -20.97 0.08 -25.47
CA THR A 34 -20.01 -0.50 -24.52
C THR A 34 -20.36 -0.18 -23.06
N ASN A 35 -21.29 -0.94 -22.49
CA ASN A 35 -21.79 -0.70 -21.14
C ASN A 35 -20.76 -0.99 -20.02
N SER A 36 -20.47 -0.01 -19.17
CA SER A 36 -19.58 -0.08 -18.00
C SER A 36 -20.01 0.85 -16.86
N TYR A 37 -19.72 0.42 -15.62
CA TYR A 37 -20.01 1.16 -14.39
C TYR A 37 -18.73 1.24 -13.53
N ILE A 38 -18.59 2.32 -12.76
CA ILE A 38 -17.56 2.43 -11.72
C ILE A 38 -18.20 2.07 -10.38
N MET A 39 -17.57 1.15 -9.67
CA MET A 39 -18.03 0.68 -8.37
C MET A 39 -17.24 1.38 -7.26
N TYR A 40 -17.94 1.82 -6.22
CA TYR A 40 -17.33 2.36 -5.01
C TYR A 40 -17.65 1.44 -3.84
N TRP A 41 -16.62 0.90 -3.21
CA TRP A 41 -16.73 0.07 -2.01
C TRP A 41 -16.08 0.79 -0.84
N ASP A 42 -16.77 0.78 0.28
CA ASP A 42 -16.27 1.29 1.54
C ASP A 42 -16.63 0.32 2.67
N ALA A 43 -15.68 0.14 3.59
CA ALA A 43 -15.83 -0.75 4.73
C ALA A 43 -16.31 0.04 5.94
N ASN A 44 -17.53 -0.26 6.39
CA ASN A 44 -18.08 0.35 7.61
C ASN A 44 -17.26 -0.09 8.83
N ASN A 45 -16.63 0.87 9.52
CA ASN A 45 -15.82 0.62 10.73
C ASN A 45 -14.68 -0.41 10.53
N LEU A 46 -13.85 -0.19 9.51
CA LEU A 46 -12.72 -1.08 9.18
C LEU A 46 -11.85 -1.42 10.40
N TYR A 47 -11.40 -0.41 11.17
CA TYR A 47 -10.55 -0.67 12.34
C TYR A 47 -11.29 -1.40 13.46
N GLY A 48 -12.57 -1.13 13.70
CA GLY A 48 -13.36 -1.86 14.70
C GLY A 48 -13.55 -3.33 14.34
N TRP A 49 -13.74 -3.63 13.04
CA TRP A 49 -13.76 -5.01 12.57
C TRP A 49 -12.40 -5.71 12.79
N VAL A 50 -11.28 -5.05 12.46
CA VAL A 50 -9.92 -5.58 12.71
C VAL A 50 -9.67 -5.80 14.21
N MET A 51 -10.11 -4.87 15.06
CA MET A 51 -10.01 -5.00 16.53
C MET A 51 -10.84 -6.15 17.11
N SER A 52 -11.79 -6.68 16.34
CA SER A 52 -12.60 -7.85 16.71
C SER A 52 -11.97 -9.18 16.26
N GLN A 53 -10.85 -9.14 15.53
CA GLN A 53 -10.12 -10.34 15.11
C GLN A 53 -9.19 -10.86 16.22
N HIS A 54 -8.64 -12.06 16.03
CA HIS A 54 -7.63 -12.61 16.93
C HIS A 54 -6.31 -11.82 16.79
N LEU A 55 -5.94 -11.06 17.82
CA LEU A 55 -4.81 -10.12 17.78
C LEU A 55 -3.76 -10.46 18.85
N PRO A 56 -2.46 -10.26 18.57
CA PRO A 56 -1.41 -10.51 19.54
C PRO A 56 -1.45 -9.47 20.67
N THR A 57 -1.53 -9.94 21.92
CA THR A 57 -1.72 -9.08 23.09
C THR A 57 -0.50 -9.03 24.03
N HIS A 58 0.22 -10.14 24.22
CA HIS A 58 1.28 -10.26 25.22
C HIS A 58 2.30 -11.38 24.89
N VAL A 59 3.31 -11.57 25.77
CA VAL A 59 4.36 -12.63 25.70
C VAL A 59 5.13 -12.67 24.38
N PHE A 60 5.48 -11.50 23.86
CA PHE A 60 6.32 -11.44 22.68
C PHE A 60 7.76 -11.84 23.02
N SER A 61 8.35 -12.74 22.23
CA SER A 61 9.74 -13.19 22.36
C SER A 61 10.36 -13.47 20.99
N TRP A 62 11.70 -13.46 20.91
CA TRP A 62 12.41 -13.94 19.73
C TRP A 62 12.57 -15.46 19.82
N THR A 63 12.33 -16.15 18.71
CA THR A 63 12.55 -17.59 18.61
C THR A 63 13.46 -17.90 17.42
N PRO A 64 14.48 -18.78 17.58
CA PRO A 64 15.25 -19.32 16.47
C PRO A 64 14.55 -20.51 15.80
N GLU A 65 13.40 -20.95 16.31
CA GLU A 65 12.71 -22.13 15.81
C GLU A 65 12.18 -21.90 14.40
N HIS A 66 12.42 -22.89 13.53
CA HIS A 66 11.83 -22.89 12.21
C HIS A 66 10.41 -23.45 12.29
N VAL A 67 9.43 -22.57 12.15
CA VAL A 67 8.01 -22.93 12.10
C VAL A 67 7.53 -22.78 10.67
N ASP A 68 6.67 -23.69 10.24
CA ASP A 68 5.95 -23.59 8.97
C ASP A 68 4.80 -22.57 9.09
N TYR A 69 5.17 -21.30 9.01
CA TYR A 69 4.27 -20.16 9.21
C TYR A 69 3.16 -20.04 8.16
N LEU A 70 3.25 -20.75 7.03
CA LEU A 70 2.23 -20.74 5.99
C LEU A 70 1.02 -21.61 6.33
N ASN A 71 1.18 -22.54 7.28
CA ASN A 71 0.15 -23.51 7.65
C ASN A 71 -0.43 -23.27 9.06
N ILE A 72 -0.20 -22.09 9.63
CA ILE A 72 -0.72 -21.70 10.94
C ILE A 72 -2.12 -21.08 10.78
N PRO A 73 -3.12 -21.52 11.56
CA PRO A 73 -4.44 -20.90 11.55
C PRO A 73 -4.40 -19.44 12.01
N ASP A 74 -5.28 -18.60 11.43
CA ASP A 74 -5.41 -17.18 11.80
C ASP A 74 -5.83 -16.96 13.26
N ASP A 75 -6.49 -17.95 13.88
CA ASP A 75 -6.96 -17.96 15.27
C ASP A 75 -6.08 -18.79 16.22
N SER A 76 -4.84 -19.10 15.80
CA SER A 76 -3.85 -19.78 16.63
C SER A 76 -3.49 -18.99 17.89
N ASP A 77 -3.34 -19.70 19.02
CA ASP A 77 -2.89 -19.13 20.30
C ASP A 77 -1.48 -18.49 20.20
N ILE A 78 -0.66 -18.95 19.24
CA ILE A 78 0.69 -18.44 18.98
C ILE A 78 0.74 -17.85 17.58
N GLY A 79 1.07 -16.55 17.49
CA GLY A 79 1.30 -15.82 16.25
C GLY A 79 2.78 -15.46 16.05
N TYR A 80 3.15 -15.18 14.80
CA TYR A 80 4.55 -14.95 14.39
C TYR A 80 4.68 -13.62 13.65
N ILE A 81 5.76 -12.88 13.92
CA ILE A 81 6.17 -11.71 13.14
C ILE A 81 7.52 -12.04 12.52
N LEU A 82 7.61 -11.98 11.20
CA LEU A 82 8.79 -12.42 10.46
C LEU A 82 9.67 -11.23 10.06
N GLU A 83 10.97 -11.36 10.29
CA GLU A 83 12.01 -10.52 9.68
C GLU A 83 12.68 -11.35 8.60
N VAL A 84 12.46 -10.99 7.34
CA VAL A 84 12.86 -11.80 6.17
C VAL A 84 13.50 -10.92 5.10
N ASP A 85 14.44 -11.51 4.36
CA ASP A 85 14.87 -10.98 3.08
C ASP A 85 13.90 -11.46 1.99
N LEU A 86 13.47 -10.54 1.12
CA LEU A 86 12.53 -10.84 0.04
C LEU A 86 13.22 -10.67 -1.31
N GLU A 87 13.14 -11.71 -2.15
CA GLU A 87 13.41 -11.59 -3.57
C GLU A 87 12.09 -11.35 -4.30
N TYR A 88 12.06 -10.33 -5.18
CA TYR A 88 10.86 -9.98 -5.93
C TYR A 88 11.06 -10.22 -7.43
N PRO A 89 10.49 -11.32 -7.99
CA PRO A 89 10.71 -11.69 -9.37
C PRO A 89 10.15 -10.65 -10.38
N PRO A 90 10.92 -10.28 -11.42
CA PRO A 90 10.51 -9.28 -12.41
C PRO A 90 9.17 -9.58 -13.11
N GLU A 91 8.83 -10.85 -13.31
CA GLU A 91 7.59 -11.30 -13.94
C GLU A 91 6.34 -10.92 -13.15
N LEU A 92 6.45 -10.72 -11.83
CA LEU A 92 5.33 -10.33 -10.97
C LEU A 92 5.08 -8.82 -10.97
N HIS A 93 6.03 -8.01 -11.44
CA HIS A 93 5.96 -6.55 -11.36
C HIS A 93 4.71 -5.98 -12.05
N HIS A 94 4.37 -6.50 -13.22
CA HIS A 94 3.19 -6.05 -13.95
C HIS A 94 1.89 -6.54 -13.27
N LEU A 95 1.87 -7.78 -12.79
CA LEU A 95 0.71 -8.39 -12.14
C LEU A 95 0.34 -7.66 -10.84
N HIS A 96 1.33 -7.29 -10.03
CA HIS A 96 1.11 -6.56 -8.79
C HIS A 96 1.19 -5.04 -8.95
N SER A 97 1.11 -4.51 -10.17
CA SER A 97 1.12 -3.07 -10.41
C SER A 97 -0.01 -2.32 -9.68
N CYS A 98 -1.09 -3.04 -9.32
CA CYS A 98 -2.24 -2.52 -8.59
C CYS A 98 -2.10 -2.56 -7.06
N TYR A 99 -1.09 -3.25 -6.51
CA TYR A 99 -0.93 -3.42 -5.06
C TYR A 99 0.55 -3.57 -4.68
N ARG A 100 1.06 -2.61 -3.91
CA ARG A 100 2.44 -2.70 -3.40
C ARG A 100 2.51 -3.68 -2.23
N VAL A 101 3.19 -4.81 -2.46
CA VAL A 101 3.56 -5.77 -1.42
C VAL A 101 4.74 -5.24 -0.60
N ALA A 102 4.76 -5.55 0.70
CA ALA A 102 5.84 -5.19 1.64
C ALA A 102 6.29 -3.70 1.60
N PRO A 103 5.40 -2.71 1.82
CA PRO A 103 5.78 -1.30 1.77
C PRO A 103 6.70 -0.91 2.92
N GLU A 104 7.85 -0.32 2.57
CA GLU A 104 8.81 0.22 3.53
C GLU A 104 8.63 1.71 3.75
N LYS A 105 8.87 2.17 4.97
CA LYS A 105 8.93 3.59 5.28
C LYS A 105 10.29 4.12 4.84
N THR A 106 10.35 4.67 3.62
CA THR A 106 11.55 5.26 3.04
C THR A 106 11.33 6.73 2.69
N THR A 107 12.42 7.48 2.64
CA THR A 107 12.42 8.83 2.06
C THR A 107 12.93 8.71 0.64
N GLU A 108 12.05 8.96 -0.33
CA GLU A 108 12.42 8.94 -1.74
C GLU A 108 13.35 10.12 -2.08
N ARG A 109 14.40 9.87 -2.85
CA ARG A 109 15.27 10.91 -3.40
C ARG A 109 14.69 11.43 -4.71
N TYR A 110 15.03 12.68 -5.06
CA TYR A 110 14.63 13.27 -6.35
C TYR A 110 15.04 12.42 -7.57
N SER A 111 16.17 11.71 -7.47
CA SER A 111 16.64 10.78 -8.51
C SER A 111 15.76 9.54 -8.68
N GLU A 112 14.91 9.21 -7.71
CA GLU A 112 14.01 8.04 -7.76
C GLU A 112 12.62 8.42 -8.28
N TYR A 113 12.33 9.72 -8.38
CA TYR A 113 11.06 10.20 -8.93
C TYR A 113 10.92 9.85 -10.41
N SER A 114 9.72 9.41 -10.79
CA SER A 114 9.33 9.29 -12.19
C SER A 114 9.44 10.65 -12.91
N PRO A 115 9.65 10.67 -14.24
CA PRO A 115 9.75 11.93 -15.00
C PRO A 115 8.57 12.89 -14.77
N MET A 116 7.35 12.34 -14.64
CA MET A 116 6.15 13.11 -14.34
C MET A 116 6.19 13.74 -12.95
N LEU A 117 6.57 12.95 -11.94
CA LEU A 117 6.67 13.44 -10.56
C LEU A 117 7.74 14.54 -10.44
N ARG A 118 8.88 14.38 -11.12
CA ARG A 118 9.92 15.43 -11.20
C ARG A 118 9.37 16.73 -11.78
N LYS A 119 8.63 16.67 -12.88
CA LYS A 119 8.00 17.84 -13.50
C LYS A 119 7.01 18.54 -12.56
N LEU A 120 6.14 17.78 -11.89
CA LEU A 120 5.19 18.32 -10.93
C LEU A 120 5.90 18.97 -9.74
N PHE A 121 6.95 18.33 -9.22
CA PHE A 121 7.75 18.86 -8.12
C PHE A 121 8.45 20.17 -8.50
N LEU A 122 9.06 20.25 -9.69
CA LEU A 122 9.67 21.48 -10.19
C LEU A 122 8.64 22.61 -10.35
N ASN A 123 7.47 22.32 -10.92
CA ASN A 123 6.40 23.30 -11.05
C ASN A 123 5.94 23.82 -9.68
N TYR A 124 5.80 22.94 -8.71
CA TYR A 124 5.45 23.32 -7.34
C TYR A 124 6.51 24.23 -6.71
N ILE A 125 7.79 23.91 -6.86
CA ILE A 125 8.89 24.77 -6.39
C ILE A 125 8.86 26.12 -7.09
N CYS A 126 8.76 26.16 -8.42
CA CYS A 126 8.75 27.41 -9.18
C CYS A 126 7.56 28.32 -8.83
N GLN A 127 6.45 27.77 -8.37
CA GLN A 127 5.24 28.52 -7.98
C GLN A 127 5.25 28.95 -6.52
N ASN A 128 5.85 28.16 -5.61
CA ASN A 128 5.71 28.36 -4.16
C ASN A 128 7.02 28.73 -3.46
N VAL A 129 8.16 28.58 -4.13
CA VAL A 129 9.47 29.02 -3.66
C VAL A 129 9.91 30.10 -4.64
N ASN A 130 9.93 31.36 -4.19
CA ASN A 130 10.67 32.42 -4.87
C ASN A 130 12.15 32.03 -4.86
N LEU A 131 12.59 31.21 -5.83
CA LEU A 131 13.99 30.96 -6.05
C LEU A 131 14.61 32.31 -6.45
N PRO A 132 15.62 32.81 -5.72
CA PRO A 132 16.31 34.02 -6.12
C PRO A 132 16.86 33.79 -7.53
N LYS A 133 16.40 34.62 -8.47
CA LYS A 133 16.98 34.69 -9.80
C LYS A 133 18.37 35.31 -9.63
N ASN A 134 19.41 34.50 -9.79
CA ASN A 134 20.76 35.02 -10.05
C ASN A 134 20.82 35.57 -11.47
#